data_AF-A0A8H8N1V9-F1
#
_entry.id   AF-A0A8H8N1V9-F1
#
_cell.length_a   1.000
_cell.length_b   1.000
_cell.length_c   1.000
_cell.angle_alpha   90.00
_cell.angle_beta   90.00
_cell.angle_gamma   90.00
#
_symmetry.space_group_name_H-M   'P 1'
#
loop_
_entity.id
_entity.type
_entity.pdbx_description
1 polymer ?
#
loop_
_entity_poly.entity_id
_entity_poly.type
_entity_poly.pdbx_seq_one_letter_code
_entity_poly.pdbx_strand_id
1 'polypeptide(L)'
;MSKLYTLSFVFFVLLTGLAVVASGFSIVVQARLTKGPAANWNVLIVVGSYVALALISCIIWLSRRRHSAKRLRAIPKAFMPTKDGDVPKQVVRLVANEYDRASYIAYVSLPKGARHPGWGRPGTEYEGISFRREIPATFQTIAATAQKLLPSLPAPSPFVRPAAYLLPLARLVKMVDQRVWQDVERYSELVENCRYAGPPSEETYKECMRCVSEITRVFDTIQLVLTKEGQSAVSILTGSEWTSRSQSQDLDEDSGSTATASERRNQ
;
A
#
# COMPACT_ATOMS: atom_id res chain seq x y z
N MET A 1 1.25 13.33 20.37
CA MET A 1 1.64 14.21 19.24
C MET A 1 1.47 15.70 19.53
N SER A 2 0.46 16.14 20.28
CA SER A 2 0.23 17.56 20.61
C SER A 2 1.34 18.22 21.45
N LYS A 3 1.98 17.51 22.38
CA LYS A 3 3.06 18.08 23.21
C LYS A 3 4.34 18.42 22.43
N LEU A 4 4.71 17.60 21.43
CA LEU A 4 5.88 17.84 20.58
C LEU A 4 5.67 19.06 19.68
N TYR A 5 4.46 19.18 19.09
CA TYR A 5 4.11 20.34 18.27
C TYR A 5 4.15 21.65 19.09
N THR A 6 3.59 21.64 20.31
CA THR A 6 3.64 22.81 21.19
C THR A 6 5.07 23.16 21.60
N LEU A 7 5.92 22.15 21.88
CA LEU A 7 7.32 22.37 22.24
C LEU A 7 8.11 22.98 21.08
N SER A 8 8.01 22.41 19.87
CA SER A 8 8.70 22.91 18.68
C SER A 8 8.24 24.31 18.29
N PHE A 9 6.93 24.58 18.40
CA PHE A 9 6.38 25.90 18.12
C PHE A 9 6.89 26.95 19.12
N VAL A 10 6.88 26.64 20.42
CA VAL A 10 7.40 27.55 21.45
C VAL A 10 8.90 27.79 21.25
N PHE A 11 9.68 26.74 20.96
CA PHE A 11 11.11 26.85 20.69
C PHE A 11 11.40 27.78 19.50
N PHE A 12 10.68 27.62 18.38
CA PHE A 12 10.88 28.45 17.19
C PHE A 12 10.53 29.92 17.42
N VAL A 13 9.46 30.19 18.17
CA VAL A 13 9.07 31.55 18.57
C VAL A 13 10.11 32.18 19.49
N LEU A 14 10.68 31.42 20.42
CA LEU A 14 11.72 31.90 21.33
C LEU A 14 13.02 32.20 20.57
N LEU A 15 13.41 31.31 19.63
CA LEU A 15 14.58 31.48 18.79
C LEU A 15 14.47 32.71 17.88
N THR A 16 13.32 32.91 17.23
CA THR A 16 13.07 34.10 16.40
C THR A 16 13.03 35.38 17.25
N GLY A 17 12.42 35.34 18.44
CA GLY A 17 12.47 36.46 19.38
C GLY A 17 13.90 36.82 19.79
N LEU A 18 14.73 35.82 20.11
CA LEU A 18 16.13 36.02 20.47
C LEU A 18 16.94 36.61 19.31
N ALA A 19 16.71 36.12 18.08
CA ALA A 19 17.38 36.62 16.87
C ALA A 19 17.02 38.09 16.60
N VAL A 20 15.77 38.49 16.81
CA VAL A 20 15.32 39.88 16.68
C VAL A 20 16.00 40.77 17.72
N VAL A 21 16.11 40.32 18.97
CA VAL A 21 16.79 41.08 20.04
C VAL A 21 18.30 41.19 19.76
N ALA A 22 18.95 40.10 19.30
CA ALA A 22 20.36 40.11 18.95
C ALA A 22 20.65 41.05 17.76
N SER A 23 19.77 41.07 16.76
CA SER A 23 19.83 42.01 15.62
C SER A 23 19.67 43.47 16.07
N GLY A 24 18.75 43.74 17.01
CA GLY A 24 18.62 45.08 17.60
C GLY A 24 19.85 45.49 18.40
N PHE A 25 20.41 44.57 19.18
CA PHE A 25 21.59 44.82 20.01
C PHE A 25 22.83 45.14 19.17
N SER A 26 23.06 44.43 18.05
CA SER A 26 24.21 44.68 17.19
C SER A 26 24.18 46.08 16.56
N ILE A 27 22.99 46.58 16.18
CA ILE A 27 22.79 47.93 15.66
C ILE A 27 23.08 49.00 16.73
N VAL A 28 22.65 48.77 17.97
CA VAL A 28 22.91 49.69 19.09
C VAL A 28 24.40 49.75 19.42
N VAL A 29 25.11 48.61 19.40
CA VAL A 29 26.56 48.56 19.62
C VAL A 29 27.30 49.31 18.51
N GLN A 30 26.91 49.15 17.25
CA GLN A 30 27.50 49.90 16.12
C GLN A 30 27.26 51.40 16.24
N ALA A 31 26.04 51.82 16.62
CA ALA A 31 25.70 53.23 16.79
C ALA A 31 26.43 53.89 17.98
N ARG A 32 26.85 53.12 19.00
CA ARG A 32 27.65 53.62 20.13
C ARG A 32 29.13 53.83 19.80
N LEU A 33 29.65 53.12 18.80
CA LEU A 33 31.05 53.25 18.37
C LEU A 33 31.29 54.48 17.48
N THR A 34 30.25 54.98 16.80
CA THR A 34 30.31 56.20 15.99
C THR A 34 30.26 57.46 16.89
N LYS A 35 31.36 58.21 17.01
CA LYS A 35 31.41 59.43 17.83
C LYS A 35 30.84 60.63 17.06
N GLY A 36 29.62 61.06 17.42
CA GLY A 36 29.01 62.32 16.95
C GLY A 36 27.63 62.59 17.57
N PRO A 37 27.13 63.84 17.60
CA PRO A 37 25.84 64.20 18.22
C PRO A 37 24.62 63.57 17.52
N ALA A 38 24.74 63.20 16.23
CA ALA A 38 23.70 62.48 15.49
C ALA A 38 23.58 60.98 15.88
N ALA A 39 24.61 60.40 16.50
CA ALA A 39 24.60 58.99 16.89
C ALA A 39 23.60 58.70 18.03
N ASN A 40 23.44 59.66 18.96
CA ASN A 40 22.49 59.53 20.06
C ASN A 40 21.03 59.49 19.59
N TRP A 41 20.70 60.24 18.53
CA TRP A 41 19.37 60.24 17.93
C TRP A 41 19.05 58.93 17.21
N ASN A 42 20.03 58.36 16.49
CA ASN A 42 19.87 57.06 15.84
C ASN A 42 19.63 55.94 16.87
N VAL A 43 20.37 55.95 17.99
CA VAL A 43 20.14 54.98 19.09
C VAL A 43 18.73 55.11 19.66
N LEU A 44 18.24 56.33 19.88
CA LEU A 44 16.91 56.57 20.44
C LEU A 44 15.80 56.07 19.52
N ILE A 45 15.91 56.30 18.21
CA ILE A 45 14.94 55.82 17.21
C ILE A 45 14.93 54.28 17.13
N VAL A 46 16.12 53.66 17.16
CA VAL A 46 16.24 52.20 17.15
C VAL A 46 15.61 51.60 18.41
N VAL A 47 16.01 52.07 19.59
CA VAL A 47 15.43 51.58 20.86
C VAL A 47 13.92 51.84 20.91
N GLY A 48 13.47 53.01 20.49
CA GLY A 48 12.05 53.36 20.44
C GLY A 48 11.23 52.45 19.53
N SER A 49 11.74 52.10 18.35
CA SER A 49 11.04 51.21 17.41
C SER A 49 10.95 49.77 17.93
N TYR A 50 11.96 49.27 18.64
CA TYR A 50 11.89 47.95 19.30
C TYR A 50 10.91 47.93 20.48
N VAL A 51 10.87 48.99 21.29
CA VAL A 51 9.89 49.11 22.38
C VAL A 51 8.46 49.16 21.81
N ALA A 52 8.24 49.92 20.75
CA ALA A 52 6.94 49.98 20.07
C ALA A 52 6.54 48.61 19.51
N LEU A 53 7.46 47.90 18.86
CA LEU A 53 7.22 46.55 18.34
C LEU A 53 6.86 45.55 19.45
N ALA A 54 7.57 45.59 20.59
CA ALA A 54 7.30 44.74 21.74
C ALA A 54 5.90 45.02 22.33
N LEU A 55 5.52 46.29 22.43
CA LEU A 55 4.19 46.69 22.91
C LEU A 55 3.09 46.22 21.97
N ILE A 56 3.23 46.43 20.65
CA ILE A 56 2.25 45.99 19.65
C ILE A 56 2.10 44.47 19.67
N SER A 57 3.22 43.74 19.70
CA SER A 57 3.24 42.28 19.79
C SER A 57 2.52 41.78 21.06
N CYS A 58 2.80 42.40 22.21
CA CYS A 58 2.15 42.08 23.47
C CYS A 58 0.62 42.33 23.42
N ILE A 59 0.19 43.46 22.86
CA ILE A 59 -1.23 43.79 22.70
C ILE A 59 -1.94 42.76 21.83
N ILE A 60 -1.35 42.37 20.70
CA ILE A 60 -1.91 41.36 19.79
C ILE A 60 -1.98 39.98 20.48
N TRP A 61 -0.94 39.60 21.23
CA TRP A 61 -0.95 38.33 21.96
C TRP A 61 -2.03 38.30 23.05
N LEU A 62 -2.16 39.38 23.83
CA LEU A 62 -3.18 39.52 24.86
C LEU A 62 -4.59 39.52 24.27
N SER A 63 -4.81 40.24 23.16
CA SER A 63 -6.12 40.28 22.49
C SER A 63 -6.50 38.89 21.99
N ARG A 64 -5.59 38.19 21.30
CA ARG A 64 -5.82 36.82 20.83
C ARG A 64 -6.16 35.86 21.96
N ARG A 65 -5.40 35.91 23.07
CA ARG A 65 -5.66 35.07 24.24
C ARG A 65 -7.04 35.36 24.85
N ARG A 66 -7.42 36.63 24.97
CA ARG A 66 -8.74 37.04 25.47
C ARG A 66 -9.86 36.60 24.51
N HIS A 67 -9.70 36.77 23.21
CA HIS A 67 -10.70 36.35 22.22
C HIS A 67 -10.88 34.83 22.22
N SER A 68 -9.80 34.05 22.27
CA SER A 68 -9.90 32.59 22.40
C SER A 68 -10.62 32.19 23.69
N ALA A 69 -10.27 32.80 24.83
CA ALA A 69 -10.96 32.53 26.09
C ALA A 69 -12.44 32.94 26.06
N LYS A 70 -12.78 34.08 25.44
CA LYS A 70 -14.17 34.52 25.25
C LYS A 70 -14.94 33.56 24.35
N ARG A 71 -14.35 33.09 23.25
CA ARG A 71 -14.97 32.10 22.35
C ARG A 71 -15.25 30.77 23.07
N LEU A 72 -14.30 30.28 23.88
CA LEU A 72 -14.52 29.08 24.69
C LEU A 72 -15.63 29.27 25.74
N ARG A 73 -15.75 30.47 26.31
CA ARG A 73 -16.85 30.81 27.26
C ARG A 73 -18.19 31.06 26.57
N ALA A 74 -18.17 31.46 25.30
CA ALA A 74 -19.35 31.72 24.49
C ALA A 74 -19.99 30.44 23.95
N ILE A 75 -19.26 29.31 23.95
CA ILE A 75 -19.90 28.00 23.76
C ILE A 75 -20.86 27.83 24.94
N PRO A 76 -22.18 27.81 24.71
CA PRO A 76 -23.13 27.57 25.78
C PRO A 76 -22.77 26.19 26.34
N LYS A 77 -22.33 26.15 27.60
CA LYS A 77 -22.21 24.89 28.32
C LYS A 77 -23.60 24.26 28.22
N ALA A 78 -23.73 23.14 27.53
CA ALA A 78 -25.02 22.47 27.38
C ALA A 78 -25.62 22.35 28.79
N PHE A 79 -26.66 23.12 29.06
CA PHE A 79 -27.40 23.00 30.31
C PHE A 79 -28.08 21.64 30.21
N MET A 80 -27.40 20.62 30.73
CA MET A 80 -27.92 19.28 30.82
C MET A 80 -28.62 19.24 32.18
N PRO A 81 -29.96 19.39 32.24
CA PRO A 81 -30.68 19.43 33.51
C PRO A 81 -30.48 18.09 34.21
N THR A 82 -29.52 18.05 35.14
CA THR A 82 -29.13 16.84 35.87
C THR A 82 -29.84 16.74 37.22
N LYS A 83 -30.61 17.77 37.60
CA LYS A 83 -31.37 17.83 38.86
C LYS A 83 -32.86 17.56 38.60
N ASP A 84 -33.46 16.74 39.45
CA ASP A 84 -34.86 16.28 39.41
C ASP A 84 -35.95 17.37 39.61
N GLY A 85 -35.62 18.64 39.39
CA GLY A 85 -36.54 19.78 39.53
C GLY A 85 -36.41 20.87 38.47
N ASP A 86 -35.40 20.83 37.59
CA ASP A 86 -35.17 21.89 36.60
C ASP A 86 -36.14 21.80 35.40
N VAL A 87 -36.73 20.63 35.17
CA VAL A 87 -37.58 20.37 34.01
C VAL A 87 -38.75 19.45 34.39
N PRO A 88 -39.98 19.67 33.86
CA PRO A 88 -41.10 18.76 34.07
C PRO A 88 -40.77 17.31 33.68
N LYS A 89 -41.22 16.35 34.49
CA LYS A 89 -40.98 14.90 34.29
C LYS A 89 -41.38 14.40 32.89
N GLN A 90 -42.35 15.05 32.24
CA GLN A 90 -42.78 14.72 30.88
C GLN A 90 -41.69 14.98 29.83
N VAL A 91 -40.97 16.11 29.95
CA VAL A 91 -39.88 16.43 29.01
C VAL A 91 -38.69 15.52 29.25
N VAL A 92 -38.38 15.20 30.51
CA VAL A 92 -37.32 14.22 30.85
C VAL A 92 -37.61 12.87 30.21
N ARG A 93 -38.85 12.38 30.31
CA ARG A 93 -39.29 11.14 29.65
C ARG A 93 -39.22 11.23 28.12
N LEU A 94 -39.61 12.36 27.54
CA LEU A 94 -39.52 12.57 26.09
C LEU A 94 -38.07 12.51 25.61
N VAL A 95 -37.15 13.19 26.30
CA VAL A 95 -35.72 13.17 25.96
C VAL A 95 -35.12 11.78 26.13
N ALA A 96 -35.45 11.07 27.22
CA ALA A 96 -35.01 9.69 27.41
C ALA A 96 -35.51 8.76 26.29
N ASN A 97 -36.79 8.86 25.92
CA ASN A 97 -37.37 8.07 24.85
C ASN A 97 -36.72 8.34 23.48
N GLU A 98 -36.49 9.61 23.14
CA GLU A 98 -35.82 9.97 21.87
C GLU A 98 -34.33 9.59 21.89
N TYR A 99 -33.67 9.67 23.05
CA TYR A 99 -32.30 9.21 23.21
C TYR A 99 -32.21 7.69 23.01
N ASP A 100 -33.11 6.92 23.62
CA ASP A 100 -33.18 5.47 23.44
C ASP A 100 -33.45 5.11 21.99
N ARG A 101 -34.40 5.80 21.34
CA ARG A 101 -34.68 5.62 19.92
C ARG A 101 -33.47 5.94 19.04
N ALA A 102 -32.79 7.06 19.29
CA ALA A 102 -31.59 7.44 18.55
C ALA A 102 -30.45 6.45 18.78
N SER A 103 -30.26 5.97 20.01
CA SER A 103 -29.25 4.97 20.35
C SER A 103 -29.52 3.63 19.67
N TYR A 104 -30.78 3.23 19.60
CA TYR A 104 -31.20 2.00 18.92
C TYR A 104 -31.00 2.12 17.41
N ILE A 105 -31.43 3.23 16.79
CA ILE A 105 -31.21 3.49 15.37
C ILE A 105 -29.71 3.50 15.07
N ALA A 106 -28.90 4.17 15.90
CA ALA A 106 -27.45 4.17 15.77
C ALA A 106 -26.91 2.74 15.82
N TYR A 107 -27.27 1.96 16.84
CA TYR A 107 -26.84 0.57 17.00
C TYR A 107 -27.24 -0.34 15.83
N VAL A 108 -28.45 -0.17 15.29
CA VAL A 108 -28.94 -0.92 14.13
C VAL A 108 -28.26 -0.46 12.84
N SER A 109 -27.94 0.83 12.73
CA SER A 109 -27.27 1.42 11.57
C SER A 109 -25.77 1.10 11.47
N LEU A 110 -25.16 0.57 12.54
CA LEU A 110 -23.78 0.10 12.47
C LEU A 110 -23.65 -0.94 11.35
N PRO A 111 -22.63 -0.84 10.48
CA PRO A 111 -22.44 -1.79 9.40
C PRO A 111 -22.12 -3.18 9.98
N LYS A 112 -23.12 -4.07 10.02
CA LYS A 112 -22.97 -5.45 10.46
C LYS A 112 -22.63 -6.31 9.26
N GLY A 113 -21.38 -6.78 9.21
CA GLY A 113 -20.95 -7.77 8.21
C GLY A 113 -21.05 -7.27 6.76
N ALA A 114 -20.64 -6.03 6.50
CA ALA A 114 -20.58 -5.50 5.15
C ALA A 114 -19.64 -6.37 4.29
N ARG A 115 -20.25 -7.20 3.43
CA ARG A 115 -19.53 -8.00 2.44
C ARG A 115 -19.49 -7.20 1.15
N HIS A 116 -18.32 -6.69 0.82
CA HIS A 116 -18.11 -6.08 -0.48
C HIS A 116 -17.70 -7.17 -1.48
N PRO A 117 -18.39 -7.32 -2.62
CA PRO A 117 -17.95 -8.27 -3.63
C PRO A 117 -16.53 -7.90 -4.12
N GLY A 118 -15.65 -8.89 -4.26
CA GLY A 118 -14.24 -8.70 -4.62
C GLY A 118 -13.30 -8.37 -3.45
N TRP A 119 -13.81 -8.34 -2.22
CA TRP A 119 -13.01 -8.21 -1.00
C TRP A 119 -13.11 -9.48 -0.16
N GLY A 120 -12.04 -9.80 0.57
CA GLY A 120 -12.09 -10.86 1.56
C GLY A 120 -13.04 -10.53 2.70
N ARG A 121 -13.62 -11.57 3.29
CA ARG A 121 -14.65 -11.42 4.33
C ARG A 121 -14.00 -10.94 5.63
N PRO A 122 -14.59 -9.96 6.34
CA PRO A 122 -14.11 -9.57 7.66
C PRO A 122 -14.12 -10.77 8.61
N GLY A 123 -13.03 -10.98 9.36
CA GLY A 123 -12.84 -12.13 10.25
C GLY A 123 -12.31 -13.41 9.57
N THR A 124 -11.99 -13.41 8.27
CA THR A 124 -11.27 -14.52 7.63
C THR A 124 -9.80 -14.16 7.39
N GLU A 125 -8.98 -15.13 6.99
CA GLU A 125 -7.56 -14.93 6.65
C GLU A 125 -7.34 -13.90 5.52
N TYR A 126 -8.39 -13.59 4.76
CA TYR A 126 -8.35 -12.63 3.65
C TYR A 126 -8.95 -11.26 4.01
N GLU A 127 -9.17 -10.97 5.28
CA GLU A 127 -9.71 -9.68 5.71
C GLU A 127 -8.84 -8.51 5.21
N GLY A 128 -9.49 -7.51 4.62
CA GLY A 128 -8.81 -6.32 4.07
C GLY A 128 -8.09 -6.53 2.74
N ILE A 129 -8.13 -7.75 2.18
CA ILE A 129 -7.52 -8.06 0.89
C ILE A 129 -8.50 -7.74 -0.25
N SER A 130 -8.06 -6.91 -1.20
CA SER A 130 -8.81 -6.64 -2.42
C SER A 130 -8.36 -7.57 -3.53
N PHE A 131 -9.14 -8.62 -3.79
CA PHE A 131 -8.80 -9.64 -4.78
C PHE A 131 -8.56 -9.05 -6.18
N ARG A 132 -9.32 -8.01 -6.57
CA ARG A 132 -9.15 -7.34 -7.87
C ARG A 132 -7.79 -6.67 -8.02
N ARG A 133 -7.17 -6.23 -6.93
CA ARG A 133 -5.85 -5.60 -6.92
C ARG A 133 -4.76 -6.65 -6.77
N GLU A 134 -4.94 -7.58 -5.85
CA GLU A 134 -3.92 -8.55 -5.48
C GLU A 134 -3.67 -9.59 -6.57
N ILE A 135 -4.72 -10.10 -7.24
CA ILE A 135 -4.57 -11.11 -8.29
C ILE A 135 -3.65 -10.59 -9.42
N PRO A 136 -3.89 -9.43 -10.05
CA PRO A 136 -2.97 -8.89 -11.05
C PRO A 136 -1.60 -8.48 -10.48
N ALA A 137 -1.51 -8.12 -9.20
CA ALA A 137 -0.24 -7.76 -8.58
C ALA A 137 0.74 -8.94 -8.49
N THR A 138 0.23 -10.17 -8.34
CA THR A 138 1.06 -11.39 -8.37
C THR A 138 1.80 -11.60 -9.69
N PHE A 139 1.38 -10.95 -10.78
CA PHE A 139 2.10 -11.07 -12.05
C PHE A 139 3.50 -10.48 -11.96
N GLN A 140 3.67 -9.40 -11.20
CA GLN A 140 4.97 -8.75 -11.02
C GLN A 140 5.96 -9.67 -10.30
N THR A 141 5.51 -10.46 -9.33
CA THR A 141 6.36 -11.41 -8.61
C THR A 141 6.78 -12.57 -9.51
N ILE A 142 5.84 -13.12 -10.29
CA ILE A 142 6.13 -14.19 -11.26
C ILE A 142 7.08 -13.68 -12.34
N ALA A 143 6.85 -12.50 -12.88
CA ALA A 143 7.71 -11.92 -13.91
C ALA A 143 9.12 -11.66 -13.40
N ALA A 144 9.27 -11.18 -12.15
CA ALA A 144 10.58 -11.01 -11.54
C ALA A 144 11.34 -12.35 -11.41
N THR A 145 10.65 -13.45 -11.07
CA THR A 145 11.26 -14.80 -11.08
C THR A 145 11.59 -15.29 -12.49
N ALA A 146 10.73 -15.02 -13.47
CA ALA A 146 10.98 -15.36 -14.87
C ALA A 146 12.19 -14.63 -15.45
N GLN A 147 12.35 -13.34 -15.14
CA GLN A 147 13.50 -12.54 -15.57
C GLN A 147 14.83 -13.03 -15.00
N LYS A 148 14.83 -13.66 -13.81
CA LYS A 148 16.04 -14.31 -13.27
C LYS A 148 16.46 -15.52 -14.10
N LEU A 149 15.48 -16.26 -14.64
CA LEU A 149 15.74 -17.40 -15.53
C LEU A 149 16.21 -16.93 -16.91
N LEU A 150 15.53 -15.92 -17.46
CA LEU A 150 15.79 -15.40 -18.79
C LEU A 150 15.89 -13.87 -18.74
N PRO A 151 17.10 -13.30 -18.60
CA PRO A 151 17.29 -11.86 -18.47
C PRO A 151 16.98 -11.07 -19.75
N SER A 152 16.78 -11.75 -20.89
CA SER A 152 16.36 -11.13 -22.15
C SER A 152 14.86 -10.84 -22.22
N LEU A 153 14.06 -11.24 -21.22
CA LEU A 153 12.64 -10.91 -21.16
C LEU A 153 12.40 -9.41 -21.02
N PRO A 154 11.37 -8.85 -21.68
CA PRO A 154 11.03 -7.44 -21.53
C PRO A 154 10.55 -7.15 -20.10
N ALA A 155 10.52 -5.86 -19.74
CA ALA A 155 9.98 -5.42 -18.46
C ALA A 155 8.48 -5.80 -18.34
N PRO A 156 8.02 -6.28 -17.17
CA PRO A 156 6.63 -6.68 -16.98
C PRO A 156 5.67 -5.49 -17.08
N SER A 157 4.79 -5.54 -18.09
CA SER A 157 3.73 -4.56 -18.24
C SER A 157 2.43 -5.07 -17.59
N PRO A 158 1.72 -4.21 -16.81
CA PRO A 158 0.51 -4.60 -16.10
C PRO A 158 -0.69 -4.88 -17.01
N PHE A 159 -0.60 -4.63 -18.32
CA PHE A 159 -1.67 -4.88 -19.30
C PHE A 159 -1.41 -6.10 -20.19
N VAL A 160 -0.22 -6.70 -20.09
CA VAL A 160 0.11 -7.87 -20.89
C VAL A 160 -0.53 -9.11 -20.26
N ARG A 161 -0.93 -10.06 -21.11
CA ARG A 161 -1.40 -11.37 -20.67
C ARG A 161 -0.24 -12.19 -20.10
N PRO A 162 -0.35 -12.72 -18.88
CA PRO A 162 0.73 -13.49 -18.27
C PRO A 162 1.24 -14.65 -19.12
N ALA A 163 0.35 -15.41 -19.77
CA ALA A 163 0.73 -16.52 -20.64
C ALA A 163 1.52 -16.06 -21.88
N ALA A 164 1.13 -14.92 -22.48
CA ALA A 164 1.84 -14.35 -23.61
C ALA A 164 3.25 -13.84 -23.21
N TYR A 165 3.38 -13.27 -22.00
CA TYR A 165 4.67 -12.84 -21.46
C TYR A 165 5.63 -14.02 -21.23
N LEU A 166 5.11 -15.14 -20.73
CA LEU A 166 5.89 -16.34 -20.39
C LEU A 166 6.09 -17.30 -21.58
N LEU A 167 5.55 -16.98 -22.76
CA LEU A 167 5.65 -17.82 -23.95
C LEU A 167 7.09 -18.22 -24.33
N PRO A 168 8.12 -17.35 -24.23
CA PRO A 168 9.51 -17.73 -24.49
C PRO A 168 10.03 -18.84 -23.55
N LEU A 169 9.48 -18.92 -22.33
CA LEU A 169 9.82 -19.95 -21.35
C LEU A 169 8.96 -21.21 -21.48
N ALA A 170 7.93 -21.20 -22.34
CA ALA A 170 6.98 -22.29 -22.47
C ALA A 170 7.65 -23.64 -22.75
N ARG A 171 8.69 -23.66 -23.58
CA ARG A 171 9.40 -24.89 -23.92
C ARG A 171 10.09 -25.50 -22.69
N LEU A 172 10.76 -24.69 -21.89
CA LEU A 172 11.44 -25.16 -20.66
C LEU A 172 10.43 -25.65 -19.61
N VAL A 173 9.34 -24.90 -19.42
CA VAL A 173 8.32 -25.26 -18.43
C VAL A 173 7.64 -26.57 -18.84
N LYS A 174 7.24 -26.71 -20.11
CA LYS A 174 6.60 -27.93 -20.63
C LYS A 174 7.49 -29.16 -20.56
N MET A 175 8.80 -28.99 -20.65
CA MET A 175 9.78 -30.07 -20.50
C MET A 175 9.86 -30.59 -19.06
N VAL A 176 9.75 -29.69 -18.07
CA VAL A 176 9.78 -30.08 -16.65
C VAL A 176 8.43 -30.64 -16.22
N ASP A 177 7.35 -29.91 -16.50
CA ASP A 177 5.99 -30.35 -16.19
C ASP A 177 4.98 -29.69 -17.14
N GLN A 178 4.36 -30.51 -17.98
CA GLN A 178 3.32 -30.08 -18.91
C GLN A 178 2.08 -29.50 -18.19
N ARG A 179 1.78 -29.96 -16.97
CA ARG A 179 0.62 -29.50 -16.19
C ARG A 179 0.79 -28.07 -15.73
N VAL A 180 2.00 -27.68 -15.40
CA VAL A 180 2.32 -26.31 -14.93
C VAL A 180 2.08 -25.28 -16.03
N TRP A 181 2.29 -25.65 -17.30
CA TRP A 181 1.92 -24.76 -18.40
C TRP A 181 0.40 -24.54 -18.49
N GLN A 182 -0.41 -25.55 -18.15
CA GLN A 182 -1.86 -25.37 -18.02
C GLN A 182 -2.20 -24.45 -16.85
N ASP A 183 -1.47 -24.52 -15.74
CA ASP A 183 -1.63 -23.59 -14.61
C ASP A 183 -1.25 -22.14 -14.98
N VAL A 184 -0.27 -21.93 -15.86
CA VAL A 184 0.07 -20.59 -16.41
C VAL A 184 -1.08 -20.04 -17.25
N GLU A 185 -1.67 -20.86 -18.12
CA GLU A 185 -2.82 -20.44 -18.94
C GLU A 185 -4.03 -20.15 -18.04
N ARG A 186 -4.29 -21.03 -17.07
CA ARG A 186 -5.37 -20.86 -16.10
C ARG A 186 -5.20 -19.58 -15.29
N TYR A 187 -4.00 -19.31 -14.80
CA TYR A 187 -3.67 -18.06 -14.12
C TYR A 187 -3.89 -16.84 -15.02
N SER A 188 -3.50 -16.91 -16.29
CA SER A 188 -3.73 -15.85 -17.29
C SER A 188 -5.22 -15.56 -17.47
N GLU A 189 -6.07 -16.59 -17.58
CA GLU A 189 -7.53 -16.45 -17.62
C GLU A 189 -8.07 -15.77 -16.35
N LEU A 190 -7.60 -16.17 -15.17
CA LEU A 190 -8.04 -15.59 -13.90
C LEU A 190 -7.68 -14.11 -13.78
N VAL A 191 -6.48 -13.71 -14.22
CA VAL A 191 -6.04 -12.32 -14.23
C VAL A 191 -6.88 -11.49 -15.20
N GLU A 192 -7.14 -11.99 -16.41
CA GLU A 192 -7.97 -11.30 -17.41
C GLU A 192 -9.43 -11.16 -16.93
N ASN A 193 -9.97 -12.21 -16.30
CA ASN A 193 -11.29 -12.15 -15.67
C ASN A 193 -11.33 -11.10 -14.55
N CYS A 194 -10.28 -10.96 -13.74
CA CYS A 194 -10.23 -9.91 -12.71
C CYS A 194 -10.13 -8.50 -13.30
N ARG A 195 -9.50 -8.33 -14.47
CA ARG A 195 -9.37 -7.05 -15.16
C ARG A 195 -10.70 -6.62 -15.78
N TYR A 196 -11.32 -7.52 -16.56
CA TYR A 196 -12.41 -7.19 -17.47
C TYR A 196 -13.79 -7.71 -17.05
N ALA A 197 -13.86 -8.73 -16.20
CA ALA A 197 -15.11 -9.30 -15.74
C ALA A 197 -15.56 -8.70 -14.39
N GLY A 198 -16.49 -9.39 -13.74
CA GLY A 198 -17.05 -9.01 -12.45
C GLY A 198 -16.06 -9.15 -11.27
N PRO A 199 -16.50 -8.74 -10.07
CA PRO A 199 -15.69 -8.87 -8.85
C PRO A 199 -15.36 -10.35 -8.56
N PRO A 200 -14.08 -10.71 -8.38
CA PRO A 200 -13.68 -12.10 -8.18
C PRO A 200 -14.14 -12.65 -6.83
N SER A 201 -14.41 -13.95 -6.77
CA SER A 201 -14.79 -14.65 -5.54
C SER A 201 -13.55 -15.05 -4.73
N GLU A 202 -13.77 -15.43 -3.47
CA GLU A 202 -12.72 -15.97 -2.60
C GLU A 202 -12.14 -17.29 -3.14
N GLU A 203 -12.99 -18.12 -3.77
CA GLU A 203 -12.55 -19.38 -4.39
C GLU A 203 -11.63 -19.12 -5.58
N THR A 204 -11.97 -18.14 -6.41
CA THR A 204 -11.12 -17.69 -7.53
C THR A 204 -9.77 -17.18 -7.03
N TYR A 205 -9.75 -16.46 -5.91
CA TYR A 205 -8.50 -16.01 -5.29
C TYR A 205 -7.64 -17.18 -4.82
N LYS A 206 -8.23 -18.18 -4.16
CA LYS A 206 -7.52 -19.40 -3.73
C LYS A 206 -6.96 -20.19 -4.91
N GLU A 207 -7.75 -20.36 -5.96
CA GLU A 207 -7.31 -21.02 -7.19
C GLU A 207 -6.11 -20.27 -7.81
N CYS A 208 -6.19 -18.95 -7.90
CA CYS A 208 -5.11 -18.10 -8.38
C CYS A 208 -3.83 -18.31 -7.56
N MET A 209 -3.91 -18.22 -6.23
CA MET A 209 -2.73 -18.37 -5.35
C MET A 209 -2.10 -19.76 -5.46
N ARG A 210 -2.91 -20.81 -5.67
CA ARG A 210 -2.42 -22.16 -5.94
C ARG A 210 -1.60 -22.19 -7.24
N CYS A 211 -2.15 -21.67 -8.35
CA CYS A 211 -1.43 -21.62 -9.62
C CYS A 211 -0.11 -20.82 -9.50
N VAL A 212 -0.13 -19.67 -8.83
CA VAL A 212 1.09 -18.88 -8.58
C VAL A 212 2.13 -19.69 -7.82
N SER A 213 1.74 -20.40 -6.76
CA SER A 213 2.68 -21.19 -5.96
C SER A 213 3.34 -22.33 -6.74
N GLU A 214 2.59 -23.01 -7.61
CA GLU A 214 3.14 -24.07 -8.47
C GLU A 214 4.09 -23.52 -9.52
N ILE A 215 3.72 -22.41 -10.18
CA ILE A 215 4.57 -21.74 -11.17
C ILE A 215 5.89 -21.30 -10.54
N THR A 216 5.84 -20.64 -9.38
CA THR A 216 7.06 -20.19 -8.68
C THR A 216 7.92 -21.37 -8.25
N ARG A 217 7.32 -22.45 -7.72
CA ARG A 217 8.06 -23.67 -7.33
C ARG A 217 8.83 -24.28 -8.51
N VAL A 218 8.20 -24.34 -9.68
CA VAL A 218 8.82 -24.89 -10.88
C VAL A 218 9.93 -23.96 -11.40
N PHE A 219 9.70 -22.65 -11.38
CA PHE A 219 10.74 -21.69 -11.74
C PHE A 219 11.95 -21.75 -10.83
N ASP A 220 11.74 -21.89 -9.51
CA ASP A 220 12.82 -22.07 -8.54
C ASP A 220 13.57 -23.39 -8.78
N THR A 221 12.85 -24.47 -9.11
CA THR A 221 13.45 -25.77 -9.44
C THR A 221 14.33 -25.66 -10.68
N ILE A 222 13.83 -25.00 -11.75
CA ILE A 222 14.61 -24.74 -12.96
C ILE A 222 15.84 -23.89 -12.63
N GLN A 223 15.68 -22.85 -11.81
CA GLN A 223 16.80 -21.99 -11.41
C GLN A 223 17.88 -22.77 -10.67
N LEU A 224 17.50 -23.67 -9.76
CA LEU A 224 18.43 -24.52 -9.02
C LEU A 224 19.21 -25.47 -9.94
N VAL A 225 18.53 -26.10 -10.91
CA VAL A 225 19.17 -26.98 -11.89
C VAL A 225 20.16 -26.21 -12.76
N LEU A 226 19.76 -25.05 -13.30
CA LEU A 226 20.63 -24.19 -14.11
C LEU A 226 21.87 -23.73 -13.33
N THR A 227 21.70 -23.35 -12.07
CA THR A 227 22.81 -22.91 -11.20
C THR A 227 23.77 -24.06 -10.90
N LYS A 228 23.25 -25.28 -10.71
CA LYS A 228 24.06 -26.48 -10.45
C LYS A 228 24.88 -26.91 -11.67
N GLU A 229 24.32 -26.77 -12.88
CA GLU A 229 24.97 -27.18 -14.13
C GLU A 229 25.83 -26.08 -14.76
N GLY A 230 25.76 -24.84 -14.24
CA GLY A 230 26.46 -23.69 -14.81
C GLY A 230 25.98 -23.31 -16.21
N GLN A 231 24.81 -23.80 -16.63
CA GLN A 231 24.23 -23.57 -17.94
C GLN A 231 23.25 -22.39 -17.91
N SER A 232 23.15 -21.68 -19.03
CA SER A 232 22.15 -20.61 -19.20
C SER A 232 20.84 -21.19 -19.74
N ALA A 233 19.69 -20.67 -19.30
CA ALA A 233 18.40 -21.05 -19.88
C ALA A 233 18.36 -20.83 -21.40
N VAL A 234 19.09 -19.82 -21.90
CA VAL A 234 19.23 -19.52 -23.32
C VAL A 234 19.91 -20.67 -24.06
N SER A 235 20.99 -21.25 -23.53
CA SER A 235 21.71 -22.36 -24.19
C SER A 235 20.85 -23.62 -24.29
N ILE A 236 19.96 -23.87 -23.33
CA ILE A 236 19.03 -25.01 -23.37
C ILE A 236 17.91 -24.76 -24.38
N LEU A 237 17.41 -23.52 -24.47
CA LEU A 237 16.39 -23.14 -25.45
C LEU A 237 16.90 -23.18 -26.90
N THR A 238 18.16 -22.79 -27.12
CA THR A 238 18.82 -22.78 -28.45
C THR A 238 19.52 -24.09 -28.79
N GLY A 239 19.81 -24.93 -27.79
CA GLY A 239 20.48 -26.21 -27.97
C GLY A 239 19.56 -27.23 -28.65
N SER A 240 19.85 -27.55 -29.91
CA SER A 240 19.19 -28.61 -30.67
C SER A 240 19.65 -30.03 -30.29
N GLU A 241 20.48 -30.19 -29.26
CA GLU A 241 21.24 -31.43 -29.04
C GLU A 241 20.55 -32.52 -28.18
N TRP A 242 19.43 -32.23 -27.52
CA TRP A 242 18.78 -33.23 -26.66
C TRP A 242 17.75 -34.12 -27.36
N THR A 243 17.25 -33.73 -28.54
CA THR A 243 16.35 -34.56 -29.36
C THR A 243 17.03 -35.83 -29.88
N SER A 244 18.36 -35.87 -29.93
CA SER A 244 19.09 -37.06 -30.36
C SER A 244 19.18 -38.15 -29.29
N ARG A 245 18.89 -37.84 -28.02
CA ARG A 245 19.05 -38.80 -26.90
C ARG A 245 17.78 -39.56 -26.55
N SER A 246 16.60 -39.01 -26.82
CA SER A 246 15.34 -39.75 -26.68
C SER A 246 15.06 -40.62 -27.92
N GLN A 247 15.39 -40.14 -29.13
CA GLN A 247 15.14 -40.90 -30.35
C GLN A 247 16.09 -42.08 -30.57
N SER A 248 17.27 -42.07 -29.93
CA SER A 248 18.18 -43.23 -29.94
C SER A 248 17.80 -44.32 -28.94
N GLN A 249 16.93 -44.04 -27.97
CA GLN A 249 16.45 -45.04 -27.01
C GLN A 249 15.15 -45.73 -27.48
N ASP A 250 14.35 -45.06 -28.32
CA ASP A 250 13.12 -45.64 -28.91
C ASP A 250 13.38 -46.47 -30.18
N LEU A 251 14.54 -46.34 -30.84
CA LEU A 251 14.87 -47.13 -32.04
C LEU A 251 15.43 -48.53 -31.74
N ASP A 252 15.84 -48.79 -30.49
CA ASP A 252 16.34 -50.10 -30.08
C ASP A 252 15.21 -51.03 -29.55
N GLU A 253 14.03 -50.51 -29.22
CA GLU A 253 12.89 -51.33 -28.71
C GLU A 253 11.93 -51.82 -29.80
N ASP A 254 11.90 -51.22 -31.00
CA ASP A 254 10.94 -51.61 -32.06
C ASP A 254 11.45 -52.74 -33.00
N SER A 255 12.63 -53.29 -32.71
CA SER A 255 13.21 -54.43 -33.47
C SER A 255 12.74 -55.81 -32.98
N GLY A 256 11.88 -55.88 -31.94
CA GLY A 256 11.59 -57.12 -31.21
C GLY A 256 10.20 -57.74 -31.38
N SER A 257 9.25 -57.11 -32.08
CA SER A 257 7.85 -57.58 -32.06
C SER A 257 7.17 -57.63 -33.43
N THR A 258 7.68 -58.48 -34.33
CA THR A 258 6.93 -58.96 -35.50
C THR A 258 7.02 -60.47 -35.63
N ALA A 259 6.30 -61.19 -34.76
CA ALA A 259 5.89 -62.56 -35.04
C ALA A 259 4.64 -62.90 -34.23
N THR A 260 3.65 -63.49 -34.91
CA THR A 260 2.47 -64.19 -34.37
C THR A 260 1.21 -63.37 -34.04
N ALA A 261 0.38 -63.10 -35.06
CA ALA A 261 -1.09 -63.03 -34.93
C ALA A 261 -1.77 -62.92 -36.31
N SER A 262 -1.65 -63.97 -37.13
CA SER A 262 -2.40 -64.11 -38.38
C SER A 262 -2.73 -65.59 -38.61
N GLU A 263 -3.48 -66.21 -37.69
CA GLU A 263 -4.17 -67.44 -38.03
C GLU A 263 -5.36 -67.69 -37.11
N ARG A 264 -6.51 -68.04 -37.71
CA ARG A 264 -7.81 -68.44 -37.15
C ARG A 264 -8.94 -67.41 -37.30
N ARG A 265 -9.47 -67.36 -38.53
CA ARG A 265 -10.91 -67.17 -38.75
C ARG A 265 -11.31 -67.93 -40.02
N ASN A 266 -11.65 -69.21 -39.86
CA ASN A 266 -12.57 -69.98 -40.70
C ASN A 266 -12.65 -71.40 -40.14
N GLN A 267 -13.65 -71.61 -39.28
CA GLN A 267 -14.52 -72.79 -39.17
C GLN A 267 -15.57 -72.50 -38.09
#